data_AF-A0A7Z9PYS1-F1
#
_entry.id   AF-A0A7Z9PYS1-F1
#
_cell.length_a   1.000
_cell.length_b   1.000
_cell.length_c   1.000
_cell.angle_alpha   90.00
_cell.angle_beta   90.00
_cell.angle_gamma   90.00
#
_symmetry.space_group_name_H-M   'P 1'
#
loop_
_entity.id
_entity.type
_entity.pdbx_description
1 polymer ?
#
loop_
_entity_poly.entity_id
_entity_poly.type
_entity_poly.pdbx_seq_one_letter_code
_entity_poly.pdbx_strand_id
1 'polypeptide(L)'
;EKTGVFTGGYALNPVNGESLPIYVADYVLDSYGTGAIMAVPAHDERDFDFAVEYDLPIISVYESKDEPVRQVTRNGEELTCTPGDGISKNSDFLNGKSVVQAKEAIIAHLEEKGSGSAKVNFRLRDWIFSRQRYWGEPFPLLLGEDGSLKAVDNEDLPVTLPDLPDFQPTGRPEPLLAKATEWMKVTDSDGREWTRETNTMPNWAGSCWYYLR
;
A
#
# COMPACT_ATOMS: atom_id res chain seq x y z
N GLU A 1 2.17 -5.39 -20.14
CA GLU A 1 0.78 -5.26 -20.57
C GLU A 1 -0.01 -4.84 -19.35
N LYS A 2 -0.80 -3.76 -19.41
CA LYS A 2 -1.65 -3.35 -18.29
C LYS A 2 -3.01 -3.92 -18.51
N THR A 3 -3.56 -4.57 -17.49
CA THR A 3 -4.85 -5.22 -17.59
C THR A 3 -5.83 -4.60 -16.62
N GLY A 4 -7.08 -4.49 -17.06
CA GLY A 4 -8.18 -4.04 -16.26
C GLY A 4 -9.52 -4.45 -16.83
N VAL A 5 -10.53 -4.40 -15.98
CA VAL A 5 -11.90 -4.79 -16.28
C VAL A 5 -12.83 -3.67 -15.87
N PHE A 6 -13.72 -3.27 -16.79
CA PHE A 6 -14.80 -2.33 -16.47
C PHE A 6 -15.78 -3.00 -15.50
N THR A 7 -16.09 -2.31 -14.41
CA THR A 7 -16.96 -2.86 -13.36
C THR A 7 -18.44 -2.85 -13.72
N GLY A 8 -18.85 -2.13 -14.77
CA GLY A 8 -20.25 -1.81 -15.05
C GLY A 8 -20.78 -0.61 -14.25
N GLY A 9 -19.99 -0.10 -13.29
CA GLY A 9 -20.35 1.02 -12.43
C GLY A 9 -19.70 2.33 -12.85
N TYR A 10 -20.30 3.43 -12.39
CA TYR A 10 -19.81 4.78 -12.60
C TYR A 10 -19.73 5.54 -11.26
N ALA A 11 -18.76 6.43 -11.15
CA ALA A 11 -18.64 7.40 -10.07
C ALA A 11 -18.92 8.82 -10.60
N LEU A 12 -19.48 9.69 -9.78
CA LEU A 12 -19.62 11.11 -10.13
C LEU A 12 -18.36 11.85 -9.68
N ASN A 13 -17.77 12.63 -10.59
CA ASN A 13 -16.71 13.56 -10.22
C ASN A 13 -17.30 14.67 -9.33
N PRO A 14 -16.82 14.88 -8.09
CA PRO A 14 -17.41 15.83 -7.15
C PRO A 14 -17.25 17.31 -7.56
N VAL A 15 -16.42 17.59 -8.58
CA VAL A 15 -16.12 18.95 -9.05
C VAL A 15 -17.09 19.36 -10.16
N ASN A 16 -17.16 18.57 -11.24
CA ASN A 16 -17.95 18.89 -12.44
C ASN A 16 -19.24 18.04 -12.59
N GLY A 17 -19.43 17.03 -11.74
CA GLY A 17 -20.60 16.14 -11.77
C GLY A 17 -20.60 15.13 -12.90
N GLU A 18 -19.52 15.01 -13.68
CA GLU A 18 -19.45 14.06 -14.79
C GLU A 18 -19.37 12.61 -14.29
N SER A 19 -19.98 11.71 -15.05
CA SER A 19 -20.00 10.28 -14.79
C SER A 19 -18.72 9.62 -15.31
N LEU A 20 -17.87 9.15 -14.40
CA LEU A 20 -16.60 8.49 -14.67
C LEU A 20 -16.74 6.96 -14.56
N PRO A 21 -16.32 6.17 -15.57
CA PRO A 21 -16.39 4.73 -15.48
C PRO A 21 -15.40 4.18 -14.45
N ILE A 22 -15.81 3.16 -13.69
CA ILE A 22 -14.95 2.53 -12.67
C ILE A 22 -14.34 1.25 -13.25
N TYR A 23 -13.01 1.14 -13.17
CA TYR A 23 -12.25 -0.03 -13.58
C TYR A 23 -11.53 -0.65 -12.38
N VAL A 24 -11.37 -1.97 -12.42
CA VAL A 24 -10.39 -2.69 -11.61
C VAL A 24 -9.17 -2.91 -12.48
N ALA A 25 -7.98 -2.50 -12.03
CA ALA A 25 -6.74 -2.60 -12.81
C ALA A 25 -5.58 -3.13 -11.95
N ASP A 26 -4.69 -3.89 -12.57
CA ASP A 26 -3.57 -4.57 -11.91
C ASP A 26 -2.52 -3.64 -11.28
N TYR A 27 -2.36 -2.43 -11.83
CA TYR A 27 -1.39 -1.45 -11.37
C TYR A 27 -1.86 -0.63 -10.15
N VAL A 28 -3.12 -0.82 -9.72
CA VAL A 28 -3.68 -0.20 -8.51
C VAL A 28 -3.50 -1.15 -7.34
N LEU A 29 -2.66 -0.76 -6.38
CA LEU A 29 -2.36 -1.58 -5.22
C LEU A 29 -3.37 -1.33 -4.09
N ASP A 30 -4.12 -2.36 -3.71
CA ASP A 30 -5.07 -2.33 -2.57
C ASP A 30 -4.39 -1.87 -1.25
N SER A 31 -3.14 -2.30 -1.06
CA SER A 31 -2.33 -1.95 0.12
C SER A 31 -1.76 -0.51 0.13
N TYR A 32 -2.04 0.31 -0.88
CA TYR A 32 -1.50 1.66 -0.98
C TYR A 32 -2.60 2.73 -1.08
N GLY A 33 -2.47 3.78 -0.26
CA GLY A 33 -3.45 4.85 -0.19
C GLY A 33 -4.79 4.34 0.33
N THR A 34 -5.82 4.40 -0.50
CA THR A 34 -7.17 3.88 -0.21
C THR A 34 -7.52 2.65 -1.05
N GLY A 35 -6.54 2.05 -1.76
CA GLY A 35 -6.78 0.98 -2.72
C GLY A 35 -7.50 1.42 -4.00
N ALA A 36 -7.71 2.73 -4.17
CA ALA A 36 -8.32 3.34 -5.34
C ALA A 36 -7.58 4.62 -5.71
N ILE A 37 -7.55 4.93 -7.01
CA ILE A 37 -6.96 6.17 -7.55
C ILE A 37 -7.95 6.84 -8.50
N MET A 38 -7.86 8.17 -8.61
CA MET A 38 -8.43 8.87 -9.76
C MET A 38 -7.40 8.84 -10.89
N ALA A 39 -7.81 8.37 -12.07
CA ALA A 39 -6.93 8.32 -13.22
C ALA A 39 -6.89 9.70 -13.92
N VAL A 40 -5.69 10.22 -14.21
CA VAL A 40 -5.51 11.49 -14.94
C VAL A 40 -4.57 11.27 -16.13
N PRO A 41 -5.06 10.65 -17.23
CA PRO A 41 -4.21 10.14 -18.30
C PRO A 41 -3.31 11.18 -18.97
N ALA A 42 -3.75 12.44 -19.07
CA ALA A 42 -2.92 13.49 -19.69
C ALA A 42 -1.68 13.87 -18.86
N HIS A 43 -1.58 13.42 -17.61
CA HIS A 43 -0.57 13.88 -16.65
C HIS A 43 0.04 12.78 -15.78
N ASP A 44 -0.38 11.51 -15.92
CA ASP A 44 0.27 10.33 -15.32
C ASP A 44 0.49 9.28 -16.43
N GLU A 45 1.74 8.89 -16.66
CA GLU A 45 2.10 7.92 -17.71
C GLU A 45 1.36 6.60 -17.55
N ARG A 46 1.08 6.19 -16.30
CA ARG A 46 0.49 4.89 -16.08
C ARG A 46 -0.97 4.88 -16.51
N ASP A 47 -1.66 5.95 -16.18
CA ASP A 47 -3.05 6.19 -16.57
C ASP A 47 -3.15 6.46 -18.08
N PHE A 48 -2.13 7.10 -18.68
CA PHE A 48 -2.06 7.32 -20.12
C PHE A 48 -2.07 5.99 -20.88
N ASP A 49 -1.15 5.07 -20.58
CA ASP A 49 -1.09 3.79 -21.28
C ASP A 49 -2.41 3.00 -21.11
N PHE A 50 -3.01 3.07 -19.92
CA PHE A 50 -4.29 2.40 -19.64
C PHE A 50 -5.42 3.02 -20.46
N ALA A 51 -5.49 4.36 -20.51
CA ALA A 51 -6.51 5.06 -21.28
C ALA A 51 -6.37 4.83 -22.79
N VAL A 52 -5.15 4.67 -23.31
CA VAL A 52 -4.91 4.31 -24.71
C VAL A 52 -5.42 2.90 -24.99
N GLU A 53 -5.09 1.93 -24.14
CA GLU A 53 -5.48 0.51 -24.31
C GLU A 53 -7.01 0.34 -24.27
N TYR A 54 -7.69 1.03 -23.35
CA TYR A 54 -9.13 0.89 -23.11
C TYR A 54 -9.98 1.96 -23.80
N ASP A 55 -9.40 2.71 -24.73
CA ASP A 55 -10.04 3.80 -25.47
C ASP A 55 -10.76 4.85 -24.58
N LEU A 56 -10.14 5.19 -23.45
CA LEU A 56 -10.69 6.16 -22.51
C LEU A 56 -10.34 7.62 -22.88
N PRO A 57 -11.11 8.60 -22.38
CA PRO A 57 -10.81 10.02 -22.59
C PRO A 57 -9.46 10.43 -21.98
N ILE A 58 -8.69 11.21 -22.73
CA ILE A 58 -7.42 11.81 -22.29
C ILE A 58 -7.60 13.32 -22.36
N ILE A 59 -7.87 13.95 -21.21
CA ILE A 59 -8.19 15.38 -21.10
C ILE A 59 -7.04 16.10 -20.41
N SER A 60 -6.39 17.03 -21.12
CA SER A 60 -5.36 17.90 -20.55
C SER A 60 -6.02 19.02 -19.71
N VAL A 61 -5.61 19.12 -18.45
CA VAL A 61 -6.15 20.09 -17.46
C VAL A 61 -5.14 21.16 -17.05
N TYR A 62 -3.91 21.09 -17.57
CA TYR A 62 -2.97 22.21 -17.53
C TYR A 62 -2.09 22.21 -18.77
N GLU A 63 -1.63 23.41 -19.14
CA GLU A 63 -0.63 23.60 -20.17
C GLU A 63 0.76 23.64 -19.52
N SER A 64 1.54 22.60 -19.78
CA SER A 64 2.94 22.52 -19.36
C SER A 64 3.86 23.12 -20.43
N LYS A 65 5.04 23.55 -19.99
CA LYS A 65 6.14 23.94 -20.90
C LYS A 65 7.09 22.77 -21.17
N ASP A 66 6.91 21.66 -20.47
CA ASP A 66 7.74 20.48 -20.61
C ASP A 66 7.31 19.65 -21.83
N GLU A 67 8.25 18.91 -22.41
CA GLU A 67 7.96 18.00 -23.51
C GLU A 67 7.12 16.80 -23.03
N PRO A 68 6.19 16.29 -23.86
CA PRO A 68 5.44 15.09 -23.52
C PRO A 68 6.34 13.88 -23.27
N VAL A 69 6.04 13.13 -22.21
CA VAL A 69 6.72 11.85 -21.91
C VAL A 69 6.05 10.68 -22.61
N ARG A 70 4.77 10.83 -22.98
CA ARG A 70 4.03 9.90 -23.85
C ARG A 70 3.25 10.68 -24.89
N GLN A 71 3.11 10.10 -26.06
CA GLN A 71 2.35 10.67 -27.16
C GLN A 71 1.82 9.55 -28.05
N VAL A 72 0.54 9.63 -28.42
CA VAL A 72 -0.07 8.76 -29.43
C VAL A 72 -0.98 9.58 -30.33
N THR A 73 -1.15 9.14 -31.57
CA THR A 73 -2.15 9.70 -32.47
C THR A 73 -3.35 8.75 -32.51
N ARG A 74 -4.54 9.23 -32.14
CA ARG A 74 -5.80 8.47 -32.17
C ARG A 74 -6.83 9.29 -32.95
N ASN A 75 -7.43 8.71 -33.99
CA ASN A 75 -8.44 9.37 -34.83
C ASN A 75 -7.99 10.73 -35.44
N GLY A 76 -6.69 10.89 -35.70
CA GLY A 76 -6.13 12.14 -36.22
C GLY A 76 -5.86 13.22 -35.16
N GLU A 77 -6.18 12.95 -33.89
CA GLU A 77 -5.85 13.81 -32.76
C GLU A 77 -4.58 13.32 -32.06
N GLU A 78 -3.73 14.25 -31.67
CA GLU A 78 -2.53 13.98 -30.88
C GLU A 78 -2.87 14.02 -29.39
N LEU A 79 -2.70 12.89 -28.73
CA LEU A 79 -2.92 12.73 -27.30
C LEU A 79 -1.56 12.64 -26.61
N THR A 80 -1.35 13.47 -25.60
CA THR A 80 -0.07 13.58 -24.90
C THR A 80 -0.22 13.36 -23.40
N CYS A 81 0.85 12.85 -22.79
CA CYS A 81 1.02 12.83 -21.35
C CYS A 81 2.18 13.75 -20.98
N THR A 82 1.91 14.77 -20.18
CA THR A 82 2.94 15.67 -19.66
C THR A 82 2.74 15.88 -18.15
N PRO A 83 3.37 15.04 -17.31
CA PRO A 83 3.45 15.26 -15.87
C PRO A 83 4.27 16.51 -15.55
N GLY A 84 3.97 17.15 -14.43
CA GLY A 84 4.79 18.26 -13.94
C GLY A 84 3.97 19.47 -13.51
N ASP A 85 4.47 20.65 -13.84
CA ASP A 85 3.82 21.94 -13.55
C ASP A 85 3.30 22.59 -14.85
N GLY A 86 2.46 23.59 -14.70
CA GLY A 86 1.82 24.28 -15.79
C GLY A 86 0.76 25.27 -15.31
N ILE A 87 0.06 25.85 -16.28
CA ILE A 87 -1.08 26.73 -16.04
C ILE A 87 -2.38 25.96 -16.29
N SER A 88 -3.24 25.90 -15.28
CA SER A 88 -4.48 25.14 -15.31
C SER A 88 -5.42 25.66 -16.41
N LYS A 89 -6.04 24.73 -17.14
CA LYS A 89 -7.05 24.95 -18.18
C LYS A 89 -8.15 23.88 -18.08
N ASN A 90 -9.27 24.06 -18.77
CA ASN A 90 -10.38 23.10 -18.76
C ASN A 90 -10.86 22.69 -17.35
N SER A 91 -10.71 23.59 -16.38
CA SER A 91 -10.88 23.31 -14.94
C SER A 91 -11.64 24.44 -14.21
N ASP A 92 -12.59 25.09 -14.90
CA ASP A 92 -13.47 26.14 -14.38
C ASP A 92 -12.75 27.20 -13.50
N PHE A 93 -13.05 27.21 -12.20
CA PHE A 93 -12.52 28.18 -11.22
C PHE A 93 -11.02 28.03 -10.97
N LEU A 94 -10.40 26.95 -11.45
CA LEU A 94 -8.96 26.73 -11.39
C LEU A 94 -8.23 27.33 -12.60
N ASN A 95 -8.94 27.66 -13.69
CA ASN A 95 -8.31 28.16 -14.91
C ASN A 95 -7.40 29.37 -14.65
N GLY A 96 -6.21 29.36 -15.24
CA GLY A 96 -5.21 30.41 -15.10
C GLY A 96 -4.35 30.33 -13.82
N LYS A 97 -4.64 29.41 -12.89
CA LYS A 97 -3.79 29.16 -11.71
C LYS A 97 -2.61 28.26 -12.06
N SER A 98 -1.46 28.46 -11.40
CA SER A 98 -0.39 27.46 -11.42
C SER A 98 -0.84 26.16 -10.76
N VAL A 99 -0.18 25.02 -11.02
CA VAL A 99 -0.56 23.74 -10.40
C VAL A 99 -0.51 23.82 -8.87
N VAL A 100 0.45 24.55 -8.31
CA VAL A 100 0.55 24.77 -6.85
C VAL A 100 -0.69 25.50 -6.31
N GLN A 101 -1.06 26.62 -6.93
CA GLN A 101 -2.24 27.40 -6.54
C GLN A 101 -3.54 26.62 -6.78
N ALA A 102 -3.60 25.83 -7.84
CA ALA A 102 -4.75 25.00 -8.16
C ALA A 102 -4.94 23.89 -7.12
N LYS A 103 -3.85 23.25 -6.65
CA LYS A 103 -3.87 22.26 -5.57
C LYS A 103 -4.44 22.84 -4.28
N GLU A 104 -3.98 24.02 -3.86
CA GLU A 104 -4.51 24.69 -2.67
C GLU A 104 -6.00 25.01 -2.81
N ALA A 105 -6.40 25.57 -3.96
CA ALA A 105 -7.79 25.94 -4.23
C ALA A 105 -8.74 24.75 -4.30
N ILE A 106 -8.34 23.64 -4.94
CA ILE A 106 -9.19 22.46 -5.07
C ILE A 106 -9.33 21.70 -3.75
N ILE A 107 -8.27 21.65 -2.93
CA ILE A 107 -8.35 21.05 -1.58
C ILE A 107 -9.38 21.81 -0.74
N ALA A 108 -9.28 23.14 -0.67
CA ALA A 108 -10.22 23.97 0.06
C ALA A 108 -11.67 23.80 -0.44
N HIS A 109 -11.86 23.72 -1.76
CA HIS A 109 -13.17 23.52 -2.36
C HIS A 109 -13.78 22.15 -2.01
N LEU A 110 -12.98 21.08 -2.01
CA LEU A 110 -13.44 19.74 -1.64
C LEU A 110 -13.77 19.63 -0.15
N GLU A 111 -13.01 20.31 0.71
CA GLU A 111 -13.27 20.40 2.15
C GLU A 111 -14.56 21.15 2.46
N GLU A 112 -14.79 22.31 1.81
CA GLU A 112 -16.01 23.10 1.96
C GLU A 112 -17.27 22.31 1.58
N LYS A 113 -17.18 21.50 0.51
CA LYS A 113 -18.28 20.63 0.06
C LYS A 113 -18.44 19.34 0.87
N GLY A 114 -17.50 19.03 1.76
CA GLY A 114 -17.50 17.75 2.50
C GLY A 114 -17.22 16.52 1.61
N SER A 115 -16.62 16.73 0.43
CA SER A 115 -16.34 15.69 -0.56
C SER A 115 -14.86 15.25 -0.58
N GLY A 116 -14.04 15.78 0.32
CA GLY A 116 -12.64 15.40 0.48
C GLY A 116 -11.95 16.17 1.60
N SER A 117 -10.72 15.78 1.92
CA SER A 117 -9.86 16.48 2.87
C SER A 117 -8.39 16.29 2.52
N ALA A 118 -7.53 17.23 2.93
CA ALA A 118 -6.09 17.07 2.78
C ALA A 118 -5.58 15.84 3.56
N LYS A 119 -4.63 15.10 2.98
CA LYS A 119 -3.96 13.97 3.64
C LYS A 119 -2.49 13.92 3.25
N VAL A 120 -1.61 13.82 4.24
CA VAL A 120 -0.19 13.52 4.03
C VAL A 120 -0.03 12.00 3.97
N ASN A 121 0.61 11.50 2.91
CA ASN A 121 0.92 10.08 2.75
C ASN A 121 2.44 9.89 2.62
N PHE A 122 2.92 8.76 3.13
CA PHE A 122 4.33 8.37 3.02
C PHE A 122 4.46 7.16 2.09
N ARG A 123 5.53 7.13 1.30
CA ARG A 123 5.92 5.91 0.56
C ARG A 123 6.45 4.82 1.49
N LEU A 124 6.93 5.22 2.67
CA LEU A 124 7.37 4.31 3.73
C LEU A 124 6.20 3.42 4.16
N ARG A 125 6.46 2.12 4.31
CA ARG A 125 5.51 1.13 4.82
C ARG A 125 5.96 0.63 6.17
N ASP A 126 5.02 0.06 6.91
CA ASP A 126 5.33 -0.65 8.13
C ASP A 126 6.34 -1.76 7.89
N TRP A 127 7.16 -1.97 8.91
CA TRP A 127 8.23 -2.93 8.84
C TRP A 127 7.69 -4.34 9.05
N ILE A 128 7.67 -5.14 7.98
CA ILE A 128 7.38 -6.57 8.10
C ILE A 128 8.52 -7.22 8.89
N PHE A 129 8.28 -7.45 10.17
CA PHE A 129 9.28 -7.88 11.13
C PHE A 129 9.34 -9.41 11.26
N SER A 130 8.25 -10.15 11.09
CA SER A 130 8.24 -11.60 11.29
C SER A 130 8.89 -12.39 10.15
N ARG A 131 9.58 -13.50 10.47
CA ARG A 131 10.18 -14.43 9.51
C ARG A 131 9.79 -15.88 9.81
N GLN A 132 9.38 -16.61 8.78
CA GLN A 132 9.10 -18.05 8.84
C GLN A 132 10.40 -18.85 8.71
N ARG A 133 11.37 -18.59 9.60
CA ARG A 133 12.70 -19.20 9.60
C ARG A 133 13.05 -19.71 10.99
N TYR A 134 13.90 -20.74 11.05
CA TYR A 134 14.42 -21.23 12.32
C TYR A 134 15.47 -20.29 12.91
N TRP A 135 16.44 -19.84 12.11
CA TRP A 135 17.59 -19.09 12.61
C TRP A 135 17.27 -17.60 12.79
N GLY A 136 16.73 -17.25 13.95
CA GLY A 136 16.45 -15.88 14.39
C GLY A 136 15.93 -15.89 15.83
N GLU A 137 15.83 -14.73 16.46
CA GLU A 137 15.34 -14.63 17.83
C GLU A 137 13.83 -14.93 17.88
N PRO A 138 13.36 -15.85 18.73
CA PRO A 138 11.93 -16.06 18.91
C PRO A 138 11.21 -14.78 19.38
N PHE A 139 10.00 -14.54 18.87
CA PHE A 139 9.18 -13.46 19.42
C PHE A 139 8.74 -13.79 20.85
N PRO A 140 8.82 -12.85 21.79
CA PRO A 140 8.32 -13.02 23.16
C PRO A 140 6.79 -12.81 23.20
N LEU A 141 6.06 -13.58 22.39
CA LEU A 141 4.60 -13.51 22.25
C LEU A 141 3.98 -14.90 22.45
N LEU A 142 2.83 -14.89 23.11
CA LEU A 142 1.98 -16.03 23.43
C LEU A 142 0.60 -15.81 22.79
N LEU A 143 0.05 -16.86 22.21
CA LEU A 143 -1.21 -16.88 21.47
C LEU A 143 -2.20 -17.81 22.18
N GLY A 144 -3.38 -17.30 22.50
CA GLY A 144 -4.48 -18.09 23.07
C GLY A 144 -5.36 -18.69 21.97
N GLU A 145 -6.07 -19.77 22.28
CA GLU A 145 -7.00 -20.43 21.33
C GLU A 145 -8.17 -19.53 20.88
N ASP A 146 -8.53 -18.55 21.72
CA ASP A 146 -9.55 -17.53 21.45
C ASP A 146 -9.03 -16.37 20.56
N GLY A 147 -7.78 -16.45 20.10
CA GLY A 147 -7.13 -15.39 19.32
C GLY A 147 -6.55 -14.25 20.19
N SER A 148 -6.58 -14.39 21.52
CA SER A 148 -5.90 -13.44 22.40
C SER A 148 -4.38 -13.50 22.25
N LEU A 149 -3.72 -12.37 22.51
CA LEU A 149 -2.27 -12.23 22.40
C LEU A 149 -1.72 -11.64 23.70
N LYS A 150 -0.69 -12.29 24.25
CA LYS A 150 0.00 -11.87 25.48
C LYS A 150 1.51 -11.80 25.20
N ALA A 151 2.22 -10.82 25.75
CA ALA A 151 3.68 -10.85 25.76
C ALA A 151 4.18 -11.85 26.81
N VAL A 152 5.36 -12.44 26.58
CA VAL A 152 6.04 -13.23 27.61
C VAL A 152 6.44 -12.29 28.76
N ASP A 153 6.23 -12.75 29.99
CA ASP A 153 6.55 -11.97 31.19
C ASP A 153 8.07 -11.73 31.29
N ASN A 154 8.49 -10.60 31.87
CA ASN A 154 9.90 -10.20 31.85
C ASN A 154 10.82 -11.19 32.58
N GLU A 155 10.33 -11.85 33.64
CA GLU A 155 11.10 -12.87 34.36
C GLU A 155 11.35 -14.14 33.53
N ASP A 156 10.50 -14.41 32.53
CA ASP A 156 10.59 -15.57 31.65
C ASP A 156 11.40 -15.29 30.37
N LEU A 157 11.98 -14.09 30.25
CA LEU A 157 12.93 -13.74 29.19
C LEU A 157 14.35 -14.21 29.55
N PRO A 158 15.17 -14.60 28.54
CA PRO A 158 14.86 -14.63 27.12
C PRO A 158 14.08 -15.89 26.71
N VAL A 159 13.23 -15.75 25.68
CA VAL A 159 12.69 -16.91 24.97
C VAL A 159 13.81 -17.53 24.14
N THR A 160 14.39 -18.62 24.62
CA THR A 160 15.48 -19.31 23.93
C THR A 160 14.97 -20.06 22.71
N LEU A 161 15.75 -20.03 21.64
CA LEU A 161 15.49 -20.81 20.43
C LEU A 161 15.58 -22.31 20.77
N PRO A 162 14.55 -23.12 20.48
CA PRO A 162 14.56 -24.54 20.81
C PRO A 162 15.45 -25.33 19.86
N ASP A 163 16.13 -26.35 20.35
CA ASP A 163 16.83 -27.29 19.49
C ASP A 163 15.83 -28.13 18.66
N LEU A 164 16.07 -28.20 17.35
CA LEU A 164 15.34 -29.08 16.44
C LEU A 164 16.26 -30.18 15.90
N PRO A 165 15.76 -31.42 15.72
CA PRO A 165 16.56 -32.52 15.18
C PRO A 165 16.87 -32.31 13.68
N ASP A 166 16.03 -31.55 12.97
CA ASP A 166 16.22 -31.23 11.57
C ASP A 166 15.59 -29.88 11.19
N PHE A 167 16.25 -29.17 10.26
CA PHE A 167 15.83 -27.86 9.77
C PHE A 167 15.18 -27.93 8.37
N GLN A 168 14.81 -29.12 7.91
CA GLN A 168 14.22 -29.28 6.58
C GLN A 168 12.80 -28.69 6.57
N PRO A 169 12.39 -28.02 5.48
CA PRO A 169 11.01 -27.57 5.31
C PRO A 169 10.05 -28.74 5.46
N THR A 170 8.91 -28.50 6.11
CA THR A 170 7.86 -29.51 6.31
C THR A 170 7.02 -29.75 5.05
N GLY A 171 7.22 -28.94 4.01
CA GLY A 171 6.35 -28.90 2.82
C GLY A 171 4.99 -28.23 3.07
N ARG A 172 4.77 -27.71 4.28
CA ARG A 172 3.57 -26.98 4.69
C ARG A 172 3.92 -25.51 4.97
N PRO A 173 2.93 -24.59 5.03
CA PRO A 173 3.22 -23.16 5.18
C PRO A 173 3.64 -22.74 6.59
N GLU A 174 3.56 -23.62 7.59
CA GLU A 174 3.91 -23.27 8.98
C GLU A 174 5.43 -23.02 9.15
N PRO A 175 5.82 -22.09 10.04
CA PRO A 175 7.23 -21.87 10.39
C PRO A 175 7.91 -23.12 10.96
N LEU A 176 9.24 -23.21 10.82
CA LEU A 176 10.01 -24.36 11.32
C LEU A 176 9.88 -24.59 12.83
N LEU A 177 9.68 -23.53 13.63
CA LEU A 177 9.46 -23.66 15.08
C LEU A 177 8.15 -24.38 15.42
N ALA A 178 7.22 -24.49 14.47
CA ALA A 178 6.01 -25.30 14.64
C ALA A 178 6.30 -26.79 14.87
N LYS A 179 7.51 -27.28 14.55
CA LYS A 179 7.96 -28.65 14.87
C LYS A 179 8.23 -28.86 16.36
N ALA A 180 8.53 -27.79 17.11
CA ALA A 180 8.90 -27.87 18.51
C ALA A 180 7.65 -27.90 19.41
N THR A 181 6.80 -28.94 19.27
CA THR A 181 5.45 -28.99 19.87
C THR A 181 5.44 -28.78 21.38
N GLU A 182 6.45 -29.27 22.09
CA GLU A 182 6.56 -29.09 23.54
C GLU A 182 7.10 -27.71 23.92
N TRP A 183 8.03 -27.16 23.14
CA TRP A 183 8.47 -25.78 23.32
C TRP A 183 7.35 -24.80 22.97
N MET A 184 6.38 -25.13 22.13
CA MET A 184 5.31 -24.20 21.82
C MET A 184 4.32 -24.01 22.97
N LYS A 185 4.10 -25.03 23.79
CA LYS A 185 3.09 -25.01 24.85
C LYS A 185 3.62 -24.24 26.06
N VAL A 186 2.80 -23.34 26.57
CA VAL A 186 3.07 -22.56 27.79
C VAL A 186 1.80 -22.51 28.62
N THR A 187 1.89 -22.93 29.87
CA THR A 187 0.83 -22.73 30.86
C THR A 187 1.21 -21.56 31.74
N ASP A 188 0.33 -20.56 31.89
CA ASP A 188 0.59 -19.44 32.79
C ASP A 188 0.26 -19.78 34.26
N SER A 189 0.51 -18.84 35.16
CA SER A 189 0.26 -19.02 36.60
C SER A 189 -1.21 -19.23 36.97
N ASP A 190 -2.14 -18.82 36.09
CA ASP A 190 -3.58 -19.01 36.27
C ASP A 190 -4.07 -20.34 35.67
N GLY A 191 -3.15 -21.15 35.12
CA GLY A 191 -3.44 -22.44 34.51
C GLY A 191 -4.00 -22.34 33.09
N ARG A 192 -3.90 -21.17 32.44
CA ARG A 192 -4.34 -20.99 31.07
C ARG A 192 -3.24 -21.44 30.11
N GLU A 193 -3.66 -22.19 29.10
CA GLU A 193 -2.78 -22.68 28.03
C GLU A 193 -2.59 -21.62 26.94
N TRP A 194 -1.34 -21.49 26.49
CA TRP A 194 -0.89 -20.59 25.46
C TRP A 194 0.05 -21.31 24.50
N THR A 195 0.14 -20.79 23.28
CA THR A 195 1.08 -21.25 22.24
C THR A 195 2.07 -20.13 21.90
N ARG A 196 3.38 -20.42 21.88
CA ARG A 196 4.40 -19.45 21.46
C ARG A 196 4.23 -19.07 19.98
N GLU A 197 4.49 -17.81 19.65
CA GLU A 197 4.69 -17.38 18.26
C GLU A 197 5.84 -18.16 17.62
N THR A 198 5.61 -18.69 16.41
CA THR A 198 6.54 -19.62 15.75
C THR A 198 7.38 -18.96 14.67
N ASN A 199 7.08 -17.70 14.35
CA ASN A 199 7.98 -16.84 13.59
C ASN A 199 9.17 -16.40 14.45
N THR A 200 10.24 -16.02 13.76
CA THR A 200 11.42 -15.42 14.37
C THR A 200 11.58 -13.98 13.92
N MET A 201 12.30 -13.20 14.72
CA MET A 201 12.74 -11.87 14.34
C MET A 201 13.78 -11.96 13.21
N PRO A 202 13.90 -10.91 12.39
CA PRO A 202 14.83 -10.87 11.29
C PRO A 202 16.22 -10.42 11.77
N ASN A 203 17.29 -10.71 11.01
CA ASN A 203 18.67 -10.36 11.38
C ASN A 203 18.89 -8.89 11.79
N TRP A 204 18.10 -7.97 11.24
CA TRP A 204 18.19 -6.55 11.59
C TRP A 204 17.58 -6.19 12.96
N ALA A 205 16.87 -7.09 13.63
CA ALA A 205 16.47 -6.91 15.02
C ALA A 205 17.68 -6.68 15.93
N GLY A 206 18.77 -7.43 15.73
CA GLY A 206 20.04 -7.20 16.43
C GLY A 206 20.83 -6.02 15.86
N SER A 207 20.94 -5.90 14.53
CA SER A 207 21.82 -4.90 13.92
C SER A 207 21.34 -3.45 14.05
N CYS A 208 20.09 -3.20 14.42
CA CYS A 208 19.57 -1.85 14.61
C CYS A 208 20.02 -1.18 15.91
N TRP A 209 20.62 -1.93 16.85
CA TRP A 209 21.01 -1.39 18.15
C TRP A 209 22.33 -1.94 18.70
N TYR A 210 23.05 -2.80 17.97
CA TYR A 210 24.31 -3.39 18.44
C TYR A 210 25.37 -2.36 18.88
N TYR A 211 25.37 -1.16 18.32
CA TYR A 211 26.30 -0.08 18.67
C TYR A 211 26.06 0.52 20.07
N LEU A 212 24.95 0.15 20.74
CA LEU A 212 24.65 0.50 22.12
C LEU A 212 25.01 -0.63 23.11
N ARG A 213 25.28 -1.84 22.61
CA ARG A 213 25.45 -3.06 23.42
C ARG A 213 26.89 -3.25 23.87
#